data_AF-A0A317NV46-F1
#
_entry.id   AF-A0A317NV46-F1
#
_cell.length_a   1.000
_cell.length_b   1.000
_cell.length_c   1.000
_cell.angle_alpha   90.00
_cell.angle_beta   90.00
_cell.angle_gamma   90.00
#
_symmetry.space_group_name_H-M   'P 1'
#
loop_
_entity.id
_entity.type
_entity.pdbx_description
1 polymer ?
#
loop_
_entity_poly.entity_id
_entity_poly.type
_entity_poly.pdbx_seq_one_letter_code
_entity_poly.pdbx_strand_id
1 'polypeptide(L)'
;MERYGLRCAITGPYLAAVLQAAHLRGFTEHETHDLDEGLLLRTDHHQLFDAGLMAIEPTTRSVTLAPSLDGYPDYQKLRGLVIDEGPYIPALSDHYHSATDAW
;
A
#
# COMPACT_ATOMS: atom_id res chain seq x y z
N MET A 1 20.47 18.77 -0.34
CA MET A 1 19.18 18.27 -0.83
C MET A 1 19.41 17.16 -1.86
N GLU A 2 20.48 16.38 -1.69
CA GLU A 2 20.53 15.09 -0.98
C GLU A 2 19.87 13.97 -1.80
N ARG A 3 20.75 13.28 -2.52
CA ARG A 3 20.58 12.23 -3.54
C ARG A 3 20.09 10.88 -2.98
N TYR A 4 19.22 10.89 -1.98
CA TYR A 4 18.62 9.66 -1.48
C TYR A 4 17.22 9.55 -2.06
N GLY A 5 17.03 8.63 -3.02
CA GLY A 5 15.71 8.32 -3.55
C GLY A 5 14.73 8.03 -2.41
N LEU A 6 13.46 8.37 -2.62
CA LEU A 6 12.40 8.02 -1.69
C LEU A 6 12.20 6.49 -1.66
N ARG A 7 11.58 5.95 -0.62
CA ARG A 7 11.40 4.48 -0.46
C ARG A 7 9.93 4.10 -0.64
N CYS A 8 9.67 3.17 -1.56
CA CYS A 8 8.44 2.40 -1.57
C CYS A 8 8.40 1.50 -0.33
N ALA A 9 7.28 1.49 0.39
CA ALA A 9 7.08 0.66 1.59
C ALA A 9 7.25 -0.85 1.30
N ILE A 10 6.93 -1.30 0.08
CA ILE A 10 6.99 -2.71 -0.31
C ILE A 10 8.36 -3.09 -0.91
N THR A 11 8.88 -2.28 -1.83
CA THR A 11 10.05 -2.66 -2.65
C THR A 11 11.30 -1.81 -2.43
N GLY A 12 11.30 -0.91 -1.45
CA GLY A 12 12.50 -0.15 -1.07
C GLY A 12 12.79 1.07 -1.96
N PRO A 13 14.06 1.46 -2.16
CA PRO A 13 14.43 2.73 -2.81
C PRO A 13 14.03 2.84 -4.27
N TYR A 14 13.42 3.97 -4.64
CA TYR A 14 13.07 4.34 -6.03
C TYR A 14 13.29 5.84 -6.28
N LEU A 15 13.25 6.23 -7.55
CA LEU A 15 13.18 7.64 -7.92
C LEU A 15 11.89 8.25 -7.38
N ALA A 16 11.96 9.46 -6.83
CA ALA A 16 10.78 10.16 -6.32
C ALA A 16 9.67 10.29 -7.39
N ALA A 17 10.04 10.40 -8.66
CA ALA A 17 9.10 10.54 -9.78
C ALA A 17 8.20 9.31 -10.03
N VAL A 18 8.54 8.13 -9.48
CA VAL A 18 7.72 6.90 -9.61
C VAL A 18 7.03 6.51 -8.31
N LEU A 19 7.07 7.39 -7.31
CA LEU A 19 6.50 7.15 -5.99
C LEU A 19 5.30 8.06 -5.75
N GLN A 20 4.27 7.51 -5.13
CA GLN A 20 3.02 8.17 -4.80
C GLN A 20 2.61 7.82 -3.37
N ALA A 21 2.05 8.80 -2.66
CA ALA A 21 1.43 8.54 -1.36
C ALA A 21 0.06 7.92 -1.59
N ALA A 22 -0.12 6.68 -1.16
CA ALA A 22 -1.39 5.99 -1.12
C ALA A 22 -2.18 6.40 0.11
N HIS A 23 -3.43 6.81 -0.10
CA HIS A 23 -4.33 7.16 0.99
C HIS A 23 -5.02 5.88 1.50
N LEU A 24 -5.01 5.66 2.81
CA LEU A 24 -5.74 4.53 3.41
C LEU A 24 -7.23 4.79 3.54
N ARG A 25 -7.61 6.06 3.69
CA ARG A 25 -9.00 6.47 3.83
C ARG A 25 -9.52 6.99 2.50
N GLY A 26 -10.65 6.42 2.07
CA GLY A 26 -11.49 7.04 1.05
C GLY A 26 -11.90 8.44 1.54
N PHE A 27 -11.71 9.43 0.68
CA PHE A 27 -11.95 10.85 0.91
C PHE A 27 -13.45 11.18 1.14
N THR A 28 -14.11 10.62 2.16
CA THR A 28 -15.56 10.87 2.38
C THR A 28 -16.03 11.26 3.76
N GLU A 29 -15.29 11.20 4.88
CA GLU A 29 -15.92 11.61 6.16
C GLU A 29 -15.14 12.44 7.19
N HIS A 30 -13.82 12.69 7.11
CA HIS A 30 -13.17 13.50 8.16
C HIS A 30 -12.08 14.46 7.63
N GLU A 31 -12.23 15.73 8.00
CA GLU A 31 -11.47 16.91 7.57
C GLU A 31 -10.10 17.06 8.30
N THR A 32 -9.44 15.94 8.58
CA THR A 32 -8.11 15.91 9.21
C THR A 32 -7.12 15.22 8.27
N HIS A 33 -6.39 16.03 7.51
CA HIS A 33 -5.22 15.60 6.76
C HIS A 33 -4.08 15.25 7.73
N ASP A 34 -4.13 14.07 8.36
CA ASP A 34 -2.92 13.53 8.99
C ASP A 34 -2.00 13.00 7.88
N LEU A 35 -0.95 13.78 7.59
CA LEU A 35 0.08 13.45 6.61
C LEU A 35 0.84 12.15 6.94
N ASP A 36 0.65 11.63 8.17
CA ASP A 36 1.24 10.39 8.67
C ASP A 36 0.42 9.11 8.35
N GLU A 37 -0.75 9.24 7.72
CA GLU A 37 -1.61 8.08 7.39
C GLU A 37 -1.33 7.47 6.00
N GLY A 38 -0.34 7.96 5.25
CA GLY A 38 -0.07 7.50 3.88
C GLY A 38 1.03 6.45 3.77
N LEU A 39 0.87 5.48 2.86
CA LEU A 39 1.96 4.60 2.42
C LEU A 39 2.62 5.16 1.18
N LEU A 40 3.95 5.36 1.19
CA LEU A 40 4.65 5.71 -0.03
C LEU A 40 4.85 4.46 -0.89
N LEU A 41 4.20 4.39 -2.05
CA LEU A 41 4.18 3.22 -2.92
C LEU A 41 4.67 3.57 -4.32
N ARG A 42 5.19 2.57 -5.04
CA ARG A 42 5.42 2.66 -6.48
C ARG A 42 4.07 2.84 -7.18
N THR A 43 4.01 3.62 -8.25
CA THR A 43 2.74 3.99 -8.92
C THR A 43 1.83 2.80 -9.23
N ASP A 44 2.38 1.68 -9.68
CA ASP A 44 1.60 0.46 -9.95
C ASP A 44 1.10 -0.21 -8.67
N HIS A 45 1.92 -0.30 -7.62
CA HIS A 45 1.49 -0.81 -6.31
C HIS A 45 0.38 0.06 -5.70
N HIS A 46 0.51 1.39 -5.83
CA HIS A 46 -0.51 2.33 -5.39
C HIS A 46 -1.83 2.12 -6.14
N GLN A 47 -1.79 1.97 -7.46
CA GLN A 47 -2.99 1.68 -8.25
C GLN A 47 -3.65 0.34 -7.86
N LEU A 48 -2.87 -0.70 -7.58
CA LEU A 48 -3.41 -1.97 -7.08
C LEU A 48 -4.03 -1.82 -5.68
N PHE A 49 -3.41 -1.01 -4.82
CA PHE A 49 -3.88 -0.74 -3.48
C PHE A 49 -5.22 0.02 -3.49
N ASP A 50 -5.31 1.10 -4.26
CA ASP A 50 -6.54 1.90 -4.42
C ASP A 50 -7.66 1.11 -5.09
N ALA A 51 -7.32 0.22 -6.03
CA ALA A 51 -8.28 -0.67 -6.68
C ALA A 51 -8.73 -1.83 -5.79
N GLY A 52 -8.22 -1.95 -4.56
CA GLY A 52 -8.50 -3.05 -3.65
C GLY A 52 -7.95 -4.39 -4.12
N LEU A 53 -7.01 -4.43 -5.07
CA LEU A 53 -6.38 -5.66 -5.57
C LEU A 53 -5.14 -6.06 -4.76
N MET A 54 -4.61 -5.13 -3.97
CA MET A 54 -3.50 -5.31 -3.04
C MET A 54 -3.91 -4.73 -1.70
N ALA A 55 -3.61 -5.43 -0.61
CA ALA A 55 -3.79 -4.94 0.75
C ALA A 55 -2.59 -5.33 1.62
N ILE A 56 -2.49 -4.76 2.81
CA ILE A 56 -1.48 -5.15 3.80
C ILE A 56 -2.21 -5.76 4.99
N GLU A 57 -1.88 -6.99 5.34
CA GLU A 57 -2.43 -7.63 6.54
C GLU A 57 -1.99 -6.84 7.79
N PRO A 58 -2.92 -6.29 8.59
CA PRO A 58 -2.59 -5.38 9.68
C PRO A 58 -1.73 -6.02 10.78
N THR A 59 -1.84 -7.34 11.00
CA THR A 59 -1.11 -8.03 12.06
C THR A 59 0.34 -8.32 11.68
N THR A 60 0.55 -8.90 10.50
CA THR A 60 1.86 -9.34 10.02
C THR A 60 2.58 -8.25 9.22
N ARG A 61 1.86 -7.21 8.80
CA ARG A 61 2.31 -6.18 7.87
C ARG A 61 2.77 -6.74 6.53
N SER A 62 2.25 -7.91 6.16
CA SER A 62 2.59 -8.57 4.90
C SER A 62 1.63 -8.17 3.79
N VAL A 63 2.16 -7.99 2.58
CA VAL A 63 1.35 -7.78 1.37
C VAL A 63 0.49 -9.00 1.07
N THR A 64 -0.79 -8.76 0.84
CA THR A 64 -1.78 -9.74 0.37
C THR A 64 -2.37 -9.25 -0.96
N LEU A 65 -2.66 -10.17 -1.87
CA LEU A 65 -3.13 -9.88 -3.22
C LEU A 65 -4.43 -10.62 -3.53
N ALA A 66 -5.32 -9.96 -4.26
CA ALA A 66 -6.55 -10.53 -4.77
C ALA A 66 -6.26 -11.75 -5.68
N PRO A 67 -7.11 -12.81 -5.67
CA PRO A 67 -6.94 -13.98 -6.53
C PRO A 67 -6.90 -13.65 -8.03
N SER A 68 -7.54 -12.55 -8.45
CA SER A 68 -7.49 -12.06 -9.82
C SER A 68 -6.07 -11.70 -10.31
N LEU A 69 -5.11 -11.55 -9.40
CA LEU A 69 -3.69 -11.32 -9.70
C LEU A 69 -2.86 -12.61 -9.84
N ASP A 70 -3.44 -13.80 -9.71
CA ASP A 70 -2.71 -15.08 -9.77
C ASP A 70 -2.05 -15.35 -11.14
N GLY A 71 -2.58 -14.75 -12.21
CA GLY A 71 -2.01 -14.81 -13.55
C GLY A 71 -0.80 -13.88 -13.79
N TYR A 72 -0.36 -13.11 -12.80
CA TYR A 72 0.67 -12.07 -12.95
C TYR A 72 1.87 -12.32 -12.03
N PRO A 73 2.89 -13.09 -12.50
CA PRO A 73 4.01 -13.54 -11.66
C PRO A 73 4.82 -12.40 -11.03
N ASP A 74 4.91 -11.24 -11.68
CA ASP A 74 5.66 -10.10 -11.14
C ASP A 74 4.98 -9.51 -9.90
N TYR A 75 3.65 -9.51 -9.84
CA TYR A 75 2.93 -9.11 -8.63
C TYR A 75 2.93 -10.20 -7.58
N GLN A 76 2.86 -11.48 -7.95
CA GLN A 76 2.91 -12.59 -6.98
C GLN A 76 4.19 -12.59 -6.15
N LYS A 77 5.32 -12.10 -6.69
CA LYS A 77 6.58 -11.92 -5.93
C LYS A 77 6.45 -10.94 -4.76
N LEU A 78 5.43 -10.08 -4.77
CA LEU A 78 5.16 -9.12 -3.71
C LEU A 78 4.40 -9.78 -2.54
N ARG A 79 3.66 -10.87 -2.77
CA ARG A 79 2.87 -11.55 -1.75
C ARG A 79 3.79 -11.98 -0.59
N GLY A 80 3.40 -11.63 0.63
CA GLY A 80 4.15 -11.97 1.83
C GLY A 80 5.34 -11.04 2.15
N LEU A 81 5.68 -10.09 1.27
CA LEU A 81 6.68 -9.07 1.63
C LEU A 81 6.17 -8.23 2.80
N VAL A 82 7.02 -8.05 3.81
CA VAL A 82 6.71 -7.27 5.01
C VAL A 82 7.17 -5.83 4.79
N ILE A 83 6.29 -4.87 5.08
CA ILE A 83 6.64 -3.45 5.04
C ILE A 83 7.37 -3.06 6.35
N ASP A 84 8.48 -2.32 6.22
CA ASP A 84 9.34 -1.94 7.36
C ASP A 84 8.58 -1.05 8.36
N GLU A 85 7.97 0.04 7.88
CA GLU A 85 7.23 1.01 8.69
C GLU A 85 6.08 1.66 7.90
N GLY A 86 5.04 2.06 8.65
CA GLY A 86 3.80 2.66 8.16
C GLY A 86 2.58 1.79 8.48
N PRO A 87 1.36 2.30 8.31
CA PRO A 87 0.77 3.55 8.78
C PRO A 87 -0.02 3.32 10.09
N TYR A 88 -0.89 4.27 10.50
CA TYR A 88 -1.86 4.10 11.59
C TYR A 88 -2.67 2.79 11.43
N ILE A 89 -2.50 1.83 12.36
CA ILE A 89 -3.03 0.46 12.29
C ILE A 89 -4.54 0.42 11.98
N PRO A 90 -5.40 1.26 12.59
CA PRO A 90 -6.84 1.22 12.29
C PRO A 90 -7.17 1.49 10.82
N ALA A 91 -6.56 2.49 10.19
CA ALA A 91 -6.81 2.81 8.78
C ALA A 91 -6.32 1.70 7.84
N LEU A 92 -5.23 1.02 8.21
CA LEU A 92 -4.75 -0.16 7.49
C LEU A 92 -5.75 -1.33 7.61
N SER A 93 -6.31 -1.53 8.79
CA SER A 93 -7.30 -2.58 9.04
C SER A 93 -8.60 -2.35 8.27
N ASP A 94 -9.08 -1.10 8.19
CA ASP A 94 -10.29 -0.75 7.45
C ASP A 94 -10.11 -1.01 5.95
N HIS A 95 -8.99 -0.54 5.37
CA HIS A 95 -8.65 -0.82 3.97
C HIS A 95 -8.53 -2.33 3.72
N TYR A 96 -7.82 -3.05 4.60
CA TYR A 96 -7.63 -4.50 4.47
C TYR A 96 -8.97 -5.24 4.39
N HIS A 97 -9.87 -5.02 5.34
CA HIS A 97 -11.19 -5.66 5.32
C HIS A 97 -11.99 -5.25 4.09
N SER A 98 -12.02 -3.96 3.75
CA SER A 98 -12.74 -3.47 2.56
C SER A 98 -12.25 -4.11 1.26
N ALA A 99 -10.94 -4.35 1.14
CA ALA A 99 -10.37 -5.00 -0.03
C ALA A 99 -10.69 -6.50 0.00
N THR A 100 -10.40 -7.18 1.10
CA THR A 100 -10.48 -8.65 1.20
C THR A 100 -11.90 -9.19 1.14
N ASP A 101 -12.89 -8.42 1.61
CA ASP A 101 -14.31 -8.80 1.53
C ASP A 101 -14.84 -8.82 0.09
N ALA A 102 -14.13 -8.15 -0.84
CA ALA A 102 -14.48 -8.06 -2.25
C ALA A 102 -13.70 -9.03 -3.17
N TRP A 103 -12.82 -9.86 -2.61
CA TRP A 103 -11.96 -10.79 -3.35
C TRP A 103 -12.62 -12.11 -3.76
#